data_AF-A0A1Y1LW80-F1
#
_entry.id   AF-A0A1Y1LW80-F1
#
_cell.length_a   1.000
_cell.length_b   1.000
_cell.length_c   1.000
_cell.angle_alpha   90.00
_cell.angle_beta   90.00
_cell.angle_gamma   90.00
#
_symmetry.space_group_name_H-M   'P 1'
#
loop_
_entity.id
_entity.type
_entity.pdbx_description
1 polymer ?
#
loop_
_entity_poly.entity_id
_entity_poly.type
_entity_poly.pdbx_seq_one_letter_code
_entity_poly.pdbx_strand_id
1 'polypeptide(L)'
;IHPFVQIKKLYSSCMNTTAIELDRLKTIKSIIKGLGGWPVIEGQRWNQAKFDWTQSVYKFRKAGYSLDYFLAFTVAVDYRNTTKRVIQIDQAILSLAKELFSKGLENDVVRAYYNYMVDIAVMFGANRLTAKTQLKKALEFEMKLSNVTMSMEDRRNYSLLYNPISVCDLQDMFPSIRWLEYLNSALNIPNVQIQETDIVIVSVPSYISELEKLINSTSKRIQANYVMWRAIASSVPYLTEALRQRELQYTKFLNGRTERVPRWKECTDLVTQSLSVAVGALYVRKYFPKGAKEKATEIISDIKAEFIDILKGVDWMDNVTRSHALEKANAMVPHVAYPDELLSDKEIEGVFEGLNLTSNTYLEVRLSLTRFAADSSYKKLNQPVKKNDWISVGRPAVINAFYSFLDNSMRTFRLIFAGRA
;
A
#
# COMPACT_ATOMS: atom_id res chain seq x y z
N ILE A 1 9.14 -19.00 -18.85
CA ILE A 1 9.76 -17.64 -18.92
C ILE A 1 8.66 -16.58 -19.08
N HIS A 2 7.89 -16.31 -18.01
CA HIS A 2 6.75 -15.37 -18.03
C HIS A 2 7.04 -14.00 -17.36
N PRO A 3 7.70 -13.92 -16.18
CA PRO A 3 7.86 -12.67 -15.42
C PRO A 3 8.75 -11.61 -16.08
N PHE A 4 9.81 -12.04 -16.77
CA PHE A 4 10.71 -11.11 -17.46
C PHE A 4 10.06 -10.42 -18.67
N VAL A 5 9.08 -11.07 -19.31
CA VAL A 5 8.24 -10.44 -20.35
C VAL A 5 7.34 -9.37 -19.72
N GLN A 6 6.75 -9.66 -18.57
CA GLN A 6 5.91 -8.70 -17.84
C GLN A 6 6.70 -7.47 -17.39
N ILE A 7 7.97 -7.64 -16.99
CA ILE A 7 8.91 -6.53 -16.73
C ILE A 7 9.03 -5.61 -17.94
N LYS A 8 9.34 -6.19 -19.12
CA LYS A 8 9.49 -5.40 -20.35
C LYS A 8 8.20 -4.69 -20.73
N LYS A 9 7.06 -5.38 -20.66
CA LYS A 9 5.73 -4.79 -20.92
C LYS A 9 5.45 -3.59 -20.01
N LEU A 10 5.63 -3.74 -18.70
CA LEU A 10 5.43 -2.67 -17.73
C LEU A 10 6.35 -1.48 -18.03
N TYR A 11 7.65 -1.73 -18.22
CA TYR A 11 8.62 -0.70 -18.55
C TYR A 11 8.27 0.04 -19.85
N SER A 12 7.98 -0.70 -20.92
CA SER A 12 7.61 -0.14 -22.22
C SER A 12 6.31 0.66 -22.16
N SER A 13 5.30 0.20 -21.42
CA SER A 13 4.05 0.95 -21.24
C SER A 13 4.28 2.28 -20.52
N CYS A 14 5.18 2.31 -19.54
CA CYS A 14 5.59 3.52 -18.85
C CYS A 14 6.39 4.45 -19.76
N MET A 15 7.32 3.92 -20.56
CA MET A 15 8.17 4.73 -21.44
C MET A 15 7.41 5.31 -22.66
N ASN A 16 6.31 4.70 -23.08
CA ASN A 16 5.54 5.13 -24.25
C ASN A 16 4.65 6.35 -23.96
N THR A 17 5.28 7.52 -23.86
CA THR A 17 4.57 8.79 -23.62
C THR A 17 3.61 9.15 -24.75
N THR A 18 3.94 8.82 -26.00
CA THR A 18 3.06 9.05 -27.16
C THR A 18 1.70 8.37 -26.98
N ALA A 19 1.68 7.09 -26.56
CA ALA A 19 0.44 6.38 -26.31
C ALA A 19 -0.36 6.99 -25.14
N ILE A 20 0.31 7.44 -24.09
CA ILE A 20 -0.31 8.10 -22.93
C ILE A 20 -0.97 9.42 -23.35
N GLU A 21 -0.29 10.24 -24.16
CA GLU A 21 -0.85 11.50 -24.67
C GLU A 21 -2.01 11.28 -25.65
N LEU A 22 -1.96 10.23 -26.47
CA LEU A 22 -3.05 9.86 -27.39
C LEU A 22 -4.30 9.32 -26.67
N ASP A 23 -4.13 8.65 -25.51
CA ASP A 23 -5.25 8.26 -24.65
C ASP A 23 -6.00 9.47 -24.10
N ARG A 24 -5.27 10.56 -23.81
CA ARG A 24 -5.79 11.77 -23.15
C ARG A 24 -6.43 11.42 -21.81
N LEU A 25 -7.75 11.50 -21.73
CA LEU A 25 -8.55 11.14 -20.55
C LEU A 25 -9.52 9.98 -20.85
N LYS A 26 -9.40 9.30 -22.01
CA LYS A 26 -10.39 8.31 -22.46
C LYS A 26 -10.48 7.15 -21.46
N THR A 27 -9.35 6.55 -21.13
CA THR A 27 -9.30 5.38 -20.24
C THR A 27 -9.77 5.73 -18.83
N ILE A 28 -9.22 6.79 -18.24
CA ILE A 28 -9.59 7.19 -16.88
C ILE A 28 -11.06 7.61 -16.76
N LYS A 29 -11.63 8.31 -17.77
CA LYS A 29 -13.07 8.65 -17.76
C LYS A 29 -13.96 7.41 -17.86
N SER A 30 -13.56 6.41 -18.64
CA SER A 30 -14.26 5.12 -18.69
C SER A 30 -14.26 4.43 -17.32
N ILE A 31 -13.10 4.38 -16.67
CA ILE A 31 -12.94 3.79 -15.33
C ILE A 31 -13.80 4.55 -14.29
N ILE A 32 -13.72 5.88 -14.24
CA ILE A 32 -14.52 6.71 -13.31
C ILE A 32 -16.02 6.44 -13.49
N LYS A 33 -16.49 6.36 -14.74
CA LYS A 33 -17.89 6.02 -15.03
C LYS A 33 -18.26 4.65 -14.47
N GLY A 34 -17.39 3.65 -14.65
CA GLY A 34 -17.57 2.30 -14.08
C GLY A 34 -17.58 2.26 -12.55
N LEU A 35 -16.86 3.17 -11.89
CA LEU A 35 -16.85 3.30 -10.43
C LEU A 35 -18.12 3.96 -9.86
N GLY A 36 -18.94 4.60 -10.71
CA GLY A 36 -20.17 5.29 -10.30
C GLY A 36 -20.18 6.79 -10.57
N GLY A 37 -19.20 7.31 -11.31
CA GLY A 37 -19.14 8.71 -11.72
C GLY A 37 -18.57 9.65 -10.67
N TRP A 38 -18.06 10.81 -11.09
CA TRP A 38 -17.54 11.83 -10.18
C TRP A 38 -18.53 13.02 -10.07
N PRO A 39 -19.22 13.19 -8.93
CA PRO A 39 -20.30 14.18 -8.83
C PRO A 39 -19.90 15.61 -9.20
N VAL A 40 -18.66 16.03 -8.93
CA VAL A 40 -18.18 17.38 -9.28
C VAL A 40 -18.14 17.63 -10.80
N ILE A 41 -17.94 16.58 -11.61
CA ILE A 41 -17.95 16.66 -13.08
C ILE A 41 -19.38 16.52 -13.61
N GLU A 42 -20.12 15.54 -13.11
CA GLU A 42 -21.44 15.19 -13.65
C GLU A 42 -22.54 16.17 -13.23
N GLY A 43 -22.33 16.93 -12.16
CA GLY A 43 -23.26 17.94 -11.69
C GLY A 43 -24.58 17.33 -11.21
N GLN A 44 -25.69 17.85 -11.68
CA GLN A 44 -27.04 17.37 -11.30
C GLN A 44 -27.39 16.00 -11.90
N ARG A 45 -26.66 15.54 -12.93
CA ARG A 45 -26.88 14.24 -13.55
C ARG A 45 -26.44 13.07 -12.66
N TRP A 46 -25.59 13.34 -11.67
CA TRP A 46 -25.11 12.32 -10.75
C TRP A 46 -26.18 11.98 -9.72
N ASN A 47 -26.56 10.69 -9.64
CA ASN A 47 -27.63 10.23 -8.78
C ASN A 47 -27.12 9.77 -7.41
N GLN A 48 -27.42 10.56 -6.39
CA GLN A 48 -27.02 10.30 -5.01
C GLN A 48 -27.63 9.02 -4.39
N ALA A 49 -28.84 8.62 -4.82
CA ALA A 49 -29.51 7.44 -4.29
C ALA A 49 -28.80 6.14 -4.68
N LYS A 50 -28.06 6.14 -5.81
CA LYS A 50 -27.31 4.97 -6.30
C LYS A 50 -25.92 4.81 -5.66
N PHE A 51 -25.50 5.79 -4.85
CA PHE A 51 -24.22 5.72 -4.16
C PHE A 51 -24.35 5.00 -2.83
N ASP A 52 -23.42 4.08 -2.60
CA ASP A 52 -23.17 3.44 -1.32
C ASP A 52 -21.65 3.29 -1.18
N TRP A 53 -21.09 3.76 -0.07
CA TRP A 53 -19.65 3.84 0.09
C TRP A 53 -19.00 2.45 0.24
N THR A 54 -19.70 1.48 0.84
CA THR A 54 -19.19 0.11 0.98
C THR A 54 -19.17 -0.60 -0.38
N GLN A 55 -20.21 -0.40 -1.19
CA GLN A 55 -20.24 -0.89 -2.58
C GLN A 55 -19.19 -0.20 -3.47
N SER A 56 -18.88 1.08 -3.20
CA SER A 56 -17.77 1.76 -3.86
C SER A 56 -16.42 1.08 -3.54
N VAL A 57 -16.16 0.70 -2.29
CA VAL A 57 -14.94 -0.04 -1.92
C VAL A 57 -14.77 -1.29 -2.80
N TYR A 58 -15.83 -2.10 -2.97
CA TYR A 58 -15.79 -3.28 -3.85
C TYR A 58 -15.46 -2.93 -5.32
N LYS A 59 -16.12 -1.91 -5.88
CA LYS A 59 -15.86 -1.46 -7.26
C LYS A 59 -14.41 -1.02 -7.44
N PHE A 60 -13.88 -0.27 -6.47
CA PHE A 60 -12.51 0.20 -6.47
C PHE A 60 -11.53 -0.98 -6.38
N ARG A 61 -11.79 -1.98 -5.52
CA ARG A 61 -10.99 -3.21 -5.45
C ARG A 61 -10.88 -3.91 -6.79
N LYS A 62 -12.02 -4.12 -7.43
CA LYS A 62 -12.13 -4.84 -8.71
C LYS A 62 -11.40 -4.10 -9.83
N ALA A 63 -11.43 -2.76 -9.77
CA ALA A 63 -10.74 -1.87 -10.69
C ALA A 63 -9.25 -1.68 -10.35
N GLY A 64 -8.73 -2.21 -9.24
CA GLY A 64 -7.31 -2.10 -8.87
C GLY A 64 -6.92 -0.83 -8.10
N TYR A 65 -7.89 -0.17 -7.47
CA TYR A 65 -7.66 0.92 -6.52
C TYR A 65 -7.61 0.40 -5.07
N SER A 66 -7.02 1.19 -4.17
CA SER A 66 -6.98 0.90 -2.73
C SER A 66 -8.38 0.90 -2.10
N LEU A 67 -8.53 0.12 -1.03
CA LEU A 67 -9.73 0.07 -0.18
C LEU A 67 -9.65 1.02 1.01
N ASP A 68 -8.46 1.58 1.24
CA ASP A 68 -8.06 2.14 2.52
C ASP A 68 -8.51 3.61 2.69
N TYR A 69 -9.46 4.06 1.87
CA TYR A 69 -9.94 5.45 1.90
C TYR A 69 -10.90 5.74 3.06
N PHE A 70 -11.62 4.74 3.56
CA PHE A 70 -12.50 4.85 4.73
C PHE A 70 -12.04 3.93 5.87
N LEU A 71 -11.65 2.72 5.54
CA LEU A 71 -11.10 1.72 6.47
C LEU A 71 -9.95 1.03 5.78
N ALA A 72 -8.79 0.99 6.42
CA ALA A 72 -7.69 0.19 5.91
C ALA A 72 -7.99 -1.30 6.13
N PHE A 73 -7.76 -2.10 5.09
CA PHE A 73 -8.02 -3.54 5.11
C PHE A 73 -6.78 -4.30 4.63
N THR A 74 -6.25 -5.19 5.46
CA THR A 74 -5.06 -5.97 5.11
C THR A 74 -5.14 -7.39 5.66
N VAL A 75 -4.61 -8.36 4.91
CA VAL A 75 -4.31 -9.71 5.41
C VAL A 75 -2.85 -9.72 5.87
N ALA A 76 -2.63 -9.82 7.17
CA ALA A 76 -1.31 -9.76 7.79
C ALA A 76 -1.04 -10.99 8.67
N VAL A 77 0.22 -11.18 9.05
CA VAL A 77 0.60 -12.16 10.07
C VAL A 77 0.06 -11.72 11.41
N ASP A 78 -0.57 -12.63 12.16
CA ASP A 78 -0.97 -12.34 13.54
C ASP A 78 0.29 -12.23 14.40
N TYR A 79 0.55 -11.04 14.95
CA TYR A 79 1.80 -10.83 15.68
C TYR A 79 1.87 -11.60 17.01
N ARG A 80 0.72 -11.97 17.60
CA ARG A 80 0.67 -12.83 18.78
C ARG A 80 0.70 -14.31 18.44
N ASN A 81 0.39 -14.66 17.18
CA ASN A 81 0.52 -16.01 16.66
C ASN A 81 1.07 -16.00 15.24
N THR A 82 2.40 -15.98 15.13
CA THR A 82 3.10 -15.78 13.86
C THR A 82 3.00 -16.96 12.88
N THR A 83 2.30 -18.04 13.24
CA THR A 83 2.06 -19.19 12.35
C THR A 83 0.85 -19.01 11.45
N LYS A 84 -0.04 -18.05 11.76
CA LYS A 84 -1.28 -17.80 11.01
C LYS A 84 -1.37 -16.37 10.50
N ARG A 85 -2.29 -16.16 9.55
CA ARG A 85 -2.67 -14.82 9.07
C ARG A 85 -4.07 -14.49 9.55
N VAL A 86 -4.35 -13.20 9.60
CA VAL A 86 -5.61 -12.64 10.09
C VAL A 86 -5.93 -11.39 9.30
N ILE A 87 -7.23 -11.10 9.17
CA ILE A 87 -7.68 -9.82 8.64
C ILE A 87 -7.46 -8.74 9.70
N GLN A 88 -6.83 -7.66 9.30
CA GLN A 88 -6.65 -6.46 10.10
C GLN A 88 -7.47 -5.32 9.49
N ILE A 89 -8.28 -4.69 10.33
CA ILE A 89 -9.06 -3.49 10.02
C ILE A 89 -8.45 -2.34 10.80
N ASP A 90 -8.18 -1.23 10.14
CA ASP A 90 -7.57 -0.06 10.74
C ASP A 90 -8.18 1.24 10.20
N GLN A 91 -7.78 2.35 10.79
CA GLN A 91 -8.19 3.69 10.37
C GLN A 91 -7.83 3.98 8.89
N ALA A 92 -8.55 4.91 8.26
CA ALA A 92 -8.28 5.31 6.87
C ALA A 92 -6.84 5.81 6.68
N ILE A 93 -6.30 5.54 5.49
CA ILE A 93 -5.09 6.19 5.01
C ILE A 93 -5.48 7.59 4.50
N LEU A 94 -4.90 8.63 5.11
CA LEU A 94 -5.16 10.02 4.78
C LEU A 94 -4.31 10.49 3.59
N SER A 95 -4.77 11.51 2.87
CA SER A 95 -4.00 12.10 1.77
C SER A 95 -2.86 13.03 2.23
N LEU A 96 -2.99 13.58 3.45
CA LEU A 96 -1.99 14.38 4.14
C LEU A 96 -1.87 13.90 5.60
N ALA A 97 -0.75 14.25 6.24
CA ALA A 97 -0.55 13.99 7.65
C ALA A 97 -1.63 14.68 8.51
N LYS A 98 -2.08 14.01 9.58
CA LYS A 98 -3.11 14.50 10.49
C LYS A 98 -2.76 15.89 11.04
N GLU A 99 -1.48 16.11 11.34
CA GLU A 99 -0.94 17.34 11.89
C GLU A 99 -1.09 18.52 10.91
N LEU A 100 -1.04 18.26 9.59
CA LEU A 100 -1.30 19.28 8.58
C LEU A 100 -2.79 19.60 8.50
N PHE A 101 -3.66 18.58 8.51
CA PHE A 101 -5.10 18.81 8.48
C PHE A 101 -5.63 19.55 9.70
N SER A 102 -5.03 19.35 10.89
CA SER A 102 -5.38 20.10 12.09
C SER A 102 -5.22 21.62 11.94
N LYS A 103 -4.34 22.08 11.04
CA LYS A 103 -4.09 23.50 10.74
C LYS A 103 -5.05 24.08 9.70
N GLY A 104 -5.87 23.25 9.05
CA GLY A 104 -6.85 23.67 8.05
C GLY A 104 -6.28 24.42 6.84
N LEU A 105 -7.13 25.17 6.14
CA LEU A 105 -6.80 25.90 4.90
C LEU A 105 -5.86 27.11 5.11
N GLU A 106 -5.60 27.48 6.36
CA GLU A 106 -4.59 28.49 6.71
C GLU A 106 -3.18 27.97 6.43
N ASN A 107 -2.98 26.67 6.54
CA ASN A 107 -1.72 26.03 6.17
C ASN A 107 -1.52 25.99 4.65
N ASP A 108 -0.35 26.41 4.19
CA ASP A 108 -0.02 26.49 2.77
C ASP A 108 -0.06 25.14 2.05
N VAL A 109 0.31 24.05 2.73
CA VAL A 109 0.27 22.70 2.15
C VAL A 109 -1.16 22.25 1.92
N VAL A 110 -2.04 22.44 2.91
CA VAL A 110 -3.47 22.09 2.78
C VAL A 110 -4.15 22.95 1.71
N ARG A 111 -3.80 24.24 1.64
CA ARG A 111 -4.28 25.15 0.59
C ARG A 111 -3.80 24.73 -0.79
N ALA A 112 -2.53 24.34 -0.93
CA ALA A 112 -1.97 23.83 -2.18
C ALA A 112 -2.65 22.52 -2.61
N TYR A 113 -2.94 21.63 -1.65
CA TYR A 113 -3.69 20.40 -1.88
C TYR A 113 -5.11 20.67 -2.37
N TYR A 114 -5.83 21.58 -1.71
CA TYR A 114 -7.16 22.01 -2.17
C TYR A 114 -7.13 22.58 -3.59
N ASN A 115 -6.18 23.46 -3.89
CA ASN A 115 -6.05 24.01 -5.24
C ASN A 115 -5.74 22.91 -6.26
N TYR A 116 -4.94 21.91 -5.88
CA TYR A 116 -4.66 20.74 -6.71
C TYR A 116 -5.93 19.92 -7.00
N MET A 117 -6.76 19.66 -5.99
CA MET A 117 -8.08 19.01 -6.16
C MET A 117 -8.91 19.74 -7.22
N VAL A 118 -9.04 21.05 -7.08
CA VAL A 118 -9.87 21.90 -7.96
C VAL A 118 -9.33 21.92 -9.38
N ASP A 119 -8.03 22.12 -9.55
CA ASP A 119 -7.43 22.21 -10.88
C ASP A 119 -7.54 20.89 -11.64
N ILE A 120 -7.31 19.75 -10.99
CA ILE A 120 -7.51 18.44 -11.62
C ILE A 120 -8.98 18.24 -12.01
N ALA A 121 -9.93 18.58 -11.15
CA ALA A 121 -11.35 18.48 -11.51
C ALA A 121 -11.71 19.35 -12.72
N VAL A 122 -11.16 20.57 -12.82
CA VAL A 122 -11.34 21.46 -13.98
C VAL A 122 -10.73 20.86 -15.24
N MET A 123 -9.52 20.27 -15.15
CA MET A 123 -8.89 19.58 -16.28
C MET A 123 -9.70 18.37 -16.76
N PHE A 124 -10.49 17.76 -15.90
CA PHE A 124 -11.42 16.70 -16.29
C PHE A 124 -12.76 17.21 -16.87
N GLY A 125 -13.02 18.52 -16.78
CA GLY A 125 -14.19 19.19 -17.35
C GLY A 125 -15.18 19.76 -16.34
N ALA A 126 -14.85 19.81 -15.05
CA ALA A 126 -15.71 20.44 -14.06
C ALA A 126 -15.71 21.96 -14.20
N ASN A 127 -16.86 22.60 -13.92
CA ASN A 127 -16.91 24.05 -13.76
C ASN A 127 -16.10 24.46 -12.52
N ARG A 128 -15.22 25.47 -12.64
CA ARG A 128 -14.30 25.88 -11.56
C ARG A 128 -15.01 26.34 -10.28
N LEU A 129 -16.13 27.06 -10.39
CA LEU A 129 -16.88 27.53 -9.21
C LEU A 129 -17.55 26.36 -8.46
N THR A 130 -18.14 25.44 -9.22
CA THR A 130 -18.69 24.19 -8.69
C THR A 130 -17.61 23.33 -8.05
N ALA A 131 -16.46 23.20 -8.72
CA ALA A 131 -15.33 22.42 -8.23
C ALA A 131 -14.79 22.97 -6.91
N LYS A 132 -14.58 24.29 -6.80
CA LYS A 132 -14.20 24.93 -5.53
C LYS A 132 -15.18 24.59 -4.41
N THR A 133 -16.47 24.78 -4.65
CA THR A 133 -17.50 24.56 -3.62
C THR A 133 -17.60 23.10 -3.18
N GLN A 134 -17.66 22.15 -4.13
CA GLN A 134 -17.87 20.74 -3.82
C GLN A 134 -16.61 20.07 -3.26
N LEU A 135 -15.42 20.40 -3.78
CA LEU A 135 -14.17 19.79 -3.32
C LEU A 135 -13.69 20.39 -2.00
N LYS A 136 -14.07 21.62 -1.66
CA LYS A 136 -13.87 22.16 -0.31
C LYS A 136 -14.61 21.29 0.72
N LYS A 137 -15.87 20.93 0.45
CA LYS A 137 -16.64 20.02 1.32
C LYS A 137 -16.03 18.62 1.42
N ALA A 138 -15.47 18.10 0.32
CA ALA A 138 -14.77 16.82 0.33
C ALA A 138 -13.47 16.87 1.15
N LEU A 139 -12.73 17.98 1.09
CA LEU A 139 -11.55 18.23 1.92
C LEU A 139 -11.93 18.36 3.40
N GLU A 140 -12.97 19.14 3.72
CA GLU A 140 -13.48 19.27 5.09
C GLU A 140 -13.93 17.93 5.67
N PHE A 141 -14.49 17.04 4.83
CA PHE A 141 -14.79 15.67 5.22
C PHE A 141 -13.52 14.88 5.54
N GLU A 142 -12.48 14.93 4.71
CA GLU A 142 -11.21 14.26 5.00
C GLU A 142 -10.52 14.83 6.25
N MET A 143 -10.64 16.14 6.50
CA MET A 143 -10.16 16.77 7.75
C MET A 143 -10.90 16.21 8.97
N LYS A 144 -12.24 16.10 8.91
CA LYS A 144 -13.03 15.47 9.99
C LYS A 144 -12.64 14.00 10.18
N LEU A 145 -12.45 13.27 9.09
CA LEU A 145 -11.96 11.89 9.11
C LEU A 145 -10.60 11.80 9.79
N SER A 146 -9.69 12.74 9.49
CA SER A 146 -8.38 12.81 10.14
C SER A 146 -8.45 13.12 11.63
N ASN A 147 -9.44 13.89 12.09
CA ASN A 147 -9.57 14.23 13.51
C ASN A 147 -9.91 12.99 14.35
N VAL A 148 -10.66 12.04 13.79
CA VAL A 148 -11.10 10.83 14.49
C VAL A 148 -10.08 9.68 14.42
N THR A 149 -8.99 9.82 13.66
CA THR A 149 -7.91 8.83 13.63
C THR A 149 -7.01 8.92 14.89
N MET A 150 -6.37 7.82 15.26
CA MET A 150 -5.34 7.81 16.30
C MET A 150 -4.01 8.37 15.77
N SER A 151 -3.28 9.12 16.59
CA SER A 151 -2.01 9.74 16.21
C SER A 151 -0.90 8.71 15.98
N MET A 152 0.14 9.05 15.21
CA MET A 152 1.27 8.13 14.99
C MET A 152 2.07 7.84 16.27
N GLU A 153 2.06 8.75 17.24
CA GLU A 153 2.74 8.60 18.53
C GLU A 153 2.03 7.57 19.40
N ASP A 154 0.70 7.69 19.53
CA ASP A 154 -0.11 6.74 20.30
C ASP A 154 -0.04 5.33 19.70
N ARG A 155 0.10 5.25 18.36
CA ARG A 155 0.19 3.97 17.61
C ARG A 155 1.50 3.22 17.82
N ARG A 156 2.49 3.79 18.53
CA ARG A 156 3.74 3.09 18.88
C ARG A 156 3.50 1.95 19.88
N ASN A 157 2.44 2.02 20.69
CA ASN A 157 2.06 0.92 21.57
C ASN A 157 1.25 -0.14 20.81
N TYR A 158 1.97 -1.10 20.22
CA TYR A 158 1.38 -2.15 19.39
C TYR A 158 0.40 -3.07 20.13
N SER A 159 0.49 -3.14 21.47
CA SER A 159 -0.46 -3.92 22.29
C SER A 159 -1.86 -3.30 22.30
N LEU A 160 -1.96 -1.97 22.25
CA LEU A 160 -3.26 -1.27 22.19
C LEU A 160 -3.93 -1.43 20.81
N LEU A 161 -3.15 -1.71 19.78
CA LEU A 161 -3.65 -1.95 18.43
C LEU A 161 -4.13 -3.40 18.21
N TYR A 162 -4.10 -4.24 19.23
CA TYR A 162 -4.50 -5.64 19.12
C TYR A 162 -5.82 -5.89 19.83
N ASN A 163 -6.90 -5.65 19.10
CA ASN A 163 -8.25 -5.93 19.58
C ASN A 163 -8.84 -7.04 18.69
N PRO A 164 -8.59 -8.33 19.00
CA PRO A 164 -9.19 -9.45 18.30
C PRO A 164 -10.69 -9.51 18.64
N ILE A 165 -11.54 -9.47 17.62
CA ILE A 165 -13.00 -9.42 17.75
C ILE A 165 -13.56 -10.42 16.73
N SER A 166 -14.59 -11.19 17.10
CA SER A 166 -15.28 -12.04 16.11
C SER A 166 -16.06 -11.19 15.12
N VAL A 167 -16.32 -11.68 13.90
CA VAL A 167 -17.12 -10.93 12.93
C VAL A 167 -18.55 -10.68 13.46
N CYS A 168 -19.09 -11.61 14.25
CA CYS A 168 -20.37 -11.45 14.95
C CYS A 168 -20.32 -10.30 15.97
N ASP A 169 -19.35 -10.30 16.89
CA ASP A 169 -19.21 -9.24 17.89
C ASP A 169 -18.92 -7.88 17.22
N LEU A 170 -18.15 -7.88 16.12
CA LEU A 170 -17.89 -6.67 15.34
C LEU A 170 -19.19 -6.08 14.77
N GLN A 171 -20.10 -6.94 14.32
CA GLN A 171 -21.41 -6.55 13.81
C GLN A 171 -22.30 -5.94 14.90
N ASP A 172 -22.25 -6.48 16.12
CA ASP A 172 -22.98 -5.97 17.27
C ASP A 172 -22.42 -4.63 17.77
N MET A 173 -21.10 -4.49 17.76
CA MET A 173 -20.41 -3.25 18.19
C MET A 173 -20.57 -2.09 17.19
N PHE A 174 -20.59 -2.39 15.89
CA PHE A 174 -20.61 -1.39 14.82
C PHE A 174 -21.68 -1.75 13.77
N PRO A 175 -22.97 -1.47 14.07
CA PRO A 175 -24.09 -1.99 13.30
C PRO A 175 -24.34 -1.27 11.96
N SER A 176 -23.70 -0.12 11.71
CA SER A 176 -23.95 0.65 10.48
C SER A 176 -23.31 0.01 9.24
N ILE A 177 -22.36 -0.92 9.44
CA ILE A 177 -21.68 -1.66 8.38
C ILE A 177 -22.14 -3.11 8.44
N ARG A 178 -22.52 -3.68 7.30
CA ARG A 178 -22.78 -5.12 7.15
C ARG A 178 -21.44 -5.84 7.06
N TRP A 179 -20.79 -6.12 8.20
CA TRP A 179 -19.38 -6.53 8.24
C TRP A 179 -19.10 -7.83 7.50
N LEU A 180 -19.94 -8.85 7.67
CA LEU A 180 -19.75 -10.11 6.96
C LEU A 180 -19.76 -9.92 5.43
N GLU A 181 -20.68 -9.09 4.91
CA GLU A 181 -20.75 -8.73 3.50
C GLU A 181 -19.54 -7.89 3.08
N TYR A 182 -19.17 -6.90 3.90
CA TYR A 182 -18.05 -6.00 3.64
C TYR A 182 -16.72 -6.77 3.54
N LEU A 183 -16.43 -7.63 4.51
CA LEU A 183 -15.20 -8.41 4.58
C LEU A 183 -15.08 -9.38 3.39
N ASN A 184 -16.16 -10.12 3.09
CA ASN A 184 -16.18 -11.02 1.94
C ASN A 184 -16.04 -10.27 0.60
N SER A 185 -16.66 -9.09 0.48
CA SER A 185 -16.57 -8.24 -0.73
C SER A 185 -15.21 -7.56 -0.88
N ALA A 186 -14.57 -7.16 0.22
CA ALA A 186 -13.23 -6.59 0.23
C ALA A 186 -12.17 -7.65 -0.11
N LEU A 187 -12.33 -8.86 0.44
CA LEU A 187 -11.45 -9.99 0.17
C LEU A 187 -11.57 -10.46 -1.29
N ASN A 188 -12.80 -10.76 -1.73
CA ASN A 188 -13.14 -11.17 -3.10
C ASN A 188 -12.16 -12.20 -3.70
N ILE A 189 -11.79 -13.22 -2.90
CA ILE A 189 -10.94 -14.33 -3.33
C ILE A 189 -11.80 -15.58 -3.52
N PRO A 190 -11.72 -16.25 -4.69
CA PRO A 190 -12.42 -17.52 -4.90
C PRO A 190 -12.05 -18.54 -3.82
N ASN A 191 -13.06 -19.26 -3.31
CA ASN A 191 -12.91 -20.32 -2.31
C ASN A 191 -12.35 -19.88 -0.95
N VAL A 192 -12.34 -18.57 -0.66
CA VAL A 192 -12.07 -18.04 0.68
C VAL A 192 -13.29 -17.25 1.12
N GLN A 193 -13.96 -17.74 2.16
CA GLN A 193 -15.16 -17.13 2.70
C GLN A 193 -14.98 -16.90 4.19
N ILE A 194 -15.26 -15.67 4.62
CA ILE A 194 -15.27 -15.28 6.02
C ILE A 194 -16.61 -15.68 6.62
N GLN A 195 -16.56 -16.27 7.81
CA GLN A 195 -17.69 -16.67 8.64
C GLN A 195 -17.87 -15.71 9.82
N GLU A 196 -19.05 -15.72 10.44
CA GLU A 196 -19.37 -14.86 11.59
C GLU A 196 -18.47 -15.16 12.81
N THR A 197 -18.00 -16.40 12.94
CA THR A 197 -17.13 -16.84 14.03
C THR A 197 -15.65 -16.52 13.80
N ASP A 198 -15.27 -16.07 12.60
CA ASP A 198 -13.88 -15.75 12.30
C ASP A 198 -13.43 -14.53 13.11
N ILE A 199 -12.15 -14.52 13.49
CA ILE A 199 -11.55 -13.41 14.24
C ILE A 199 -10.92 -12.42 13.27
N VAL A 200 -11.20 -11.15 13.47
CA VAL A 200 -10.48 -10.03 12.87
C VAL A 200 -9.78 -9.21 13.94
N ILE A 201 -8.68 -8.55 13.61
CA ILE A 201 -8.03 -7.59 14.50
C ILE A 201 -8.48 -6.20 14.12
N VAL A 202 -9.15 -5.50 15.04
CA VAL A 202 -9.49 -4.10 14.89
C VAL A 202 -8.42 -3.25 15.58
N SER A 203 -7.68 -2.47 14.81
CA SER A 203 -6.56 -1.68 15.36
C SER A 203 -7.01 -0.54 16.24
N VAL A 204 -8.05 0.19 15.83
CA VAL A 204 -8.59 1.34 16.57
C VAL A 204 -10.12 1.25 16.60
N PRO A 205 -10.71 0.50 17.55
CA PRO A 205 -12.16 0.32 17.63
C PRO A 205 -12.94 1.64 17.72
N SER A 206 -12.43 2.62 18.49
CA SER A 206 -13.05 3.94 18.63
C SER A 206 -13.14 4.72 17.31
N TYR A 207 -12.18 4.53 16.40
CA TYR A 207 -12.23 5.13 15.07
C TYR A 207 -13.44 4.64 14.28
N ILE A 208 -13.79 3.35 14.38
CA ILE A 208 -14.94 2.79 13.65
C ILE A 208 -16.23 3.44 14.15
N SER A 209 -16.44 3.57 15.47
CA SER A 209 -17.60 4.28 16.03
C SER A 209 -17.73 5.70 15.49
N GLU A 210 -16.62 6.44 15.45
CA GLU A 210 -16.62 7.82 14.95
C GLU A 210 -16.81 7.91 13.43
N LEU A 211 -16.27 6.93 12.68
CA LEU A 211 -16.48 6.81 11.24
C LEU A 211 -17.97 6.60 10.92
N GLU A 212 -18.67 5.72 11.64
CA GLU A 212 -20.10 5.50 11.43
C GLU A 212 -20.91 6.79 11.60
N LYS A 213 -20.63 7.54 12.68
CA LYS A 213 -21.26 8.86 12.93
C LYS A 213 -20.96 9.84 11.80
N LEU A 214 -19.70 9.90 11.35
CA LEU A 214 -19.25 10.83 10.32
C LEU A 214 -19.88 10.51 8.95
N ILE A 215 -19.96 9.22 8.58
CA ILE A 215 -20.60 8.77 7.34
C ILE A 215 -22.09 9.06 7.38
N ASN A 216 -22.79 8.73 8.46
CA ASN A 216 -24.23 8.94 8.58
C ASN A 216 -24.62 10.42 8.56
N SER A 217 -23.78 11.31 9.09
CA SER A 217 -24.02 12.76 9.08
C SER A 217 -23.54 13.47 7.79
N THR A 218 -22.80 12.78 6.92
CA THR A 218 -22.25 13.36 5.69
C THR A 218 -23.08 12.96 4.48
N SER A 219 -23.46 13.91 3.63
CA SER A 219 -24.20 13.58 2.40
C SER A 219 -23.38 12.64 1.49
N LYS A 220 -24.06 11.66 0.90
CA LYS A 220 -23.49 10.70 -0.05
C LYS A 220 -22.72 11.38 -1.21
N ARG A 221 -23.14 12.58 -1.63
CA ARG A 221 -22.42 13.37 -2.65
C ARG A 221 -21.03 13.82 -2.20
N ILE A 222 -20.87 14.21 -0.93
CA ILE A 222 -19.58 14.59 -0.36
C ILE A 222 -18.69 13.34 -0.25
N GLN A 223 -19.23 12.24 0.28
CA GLN A 223 -18.51 10.96 0.38
C GLN A 223 -18.03 10.47 -1.00
N ALA A 224 -18.89 10.55 -2.02
CA ALA A 224 -18.55 10.20 -3.40
C ALA A 224 -17.46 11.11 -3.99
N ASN A 225 -17.56 12.43 -3.79
CA ASN A 225 -16.52 13.36 -4.26
C ASN A 225 -15.16 13.09 -3.60
N TYR A 226 -15.16 12.78 -2.30
CA TYR A 226 -13.95 12.41 -1.54
C TYR A 226 -13.31 11.15 -2.12
N VAL A 227 -14.04 10.03 -2.18
CA VAL A 227 -13.45 8.75 -2.61
C VAL A 227 -13.04 8.76 -4.09
N MET A 228 -13.82 9.41 -4.96
CA MET A 228 -13.46 9.57 -6.37
C MET A 228 -12.22 10.43 -6.55
N TRP A 229 -12.09 11.52 -5.77
CA TRP A 229 -10.88 12.32 -5.77
C TRP A 229 -9.66 11.48 -5.37
N ARG A 230 -9.76 10.66 -4.31
CA ARG A 230 -8.65 9.80 -3.88
C ARG A 230 -8.19 8.83 -4.98
N ALA A 231 -9.13 8.19 -5.71
CA ALA A 231 -8.76 7.38 -6.88
C ALA A 231 -8.11 8.20 -8.00
N ILE A 232 -8.65 9.37 -8.32
CA ILE A 232 -8.13 10.20 -9.42
C ILE A 232 -6.73 10.70 -9.10
N ALA A 233 -6.51 11.19 -7.88
CA ALA A 233 -5.18 11.59 -7.42
C ALA A 233 -4.18 10.44 -7.54
N SER A 234 -4.57 9.21 -7.16
CA SER A 234 -3.71 8.03 -7.31
C SER A 234 -3.42 7.65 -8.77
N SER A 235 -4.26 8.08 -9.72
CA SER A 235 -4.11 7.82 -11.15
C SER A 235 -3.25 8.85 -11.88
N VAL A 236 -3.17 10.09 -11.39
CA VAL A 236 -2.46 11.20 -12.06
C VAL A 236 -1.02 10.86 -12.50
N PRO A 237 -0.18 10.16 -11.71
CA PRO A 237 1.16 9.77 -12.15
C PRO A 237 1.24 8.95 -13.45
N TYR A 238 0.12 8.33 -13.83
CA TYR A 238 -0.01 7.43 -14.97
C TYR A 238 -0.73 8.06 -16.17
N LEU A 239 -1.09 9.34 -16.08
CA LEU A 239 -1.82 10.10 -17.11
C LEU A 239 -0.90 11.06 -17.88
N THR A 240 -1.52 11.96 -18.64
CA THR A 240 -0.84 12.94 -19.51
C THR A 240 0.11 13.86 -18.74
N GLU A 241 1.07 14.42 -19.48
CA GLU A 241 2.08 15.32 -18.96
C GLU A 241 1.46 16.56 -18.32
N ALA A 242 0.39 17.11 -18.88
CA ALA A 242 -0.31 18.25 -18.30
C ALA A 242 -0.80 17.97 -16.86
N LEU A 243 -1.36 16.78 -16.61
CA LEU A 243 -1.81 16.38 -15.27
C LEU A 243 -0.63 16.12 -14.33
N ARG A 244 0.42 15.45 -14.83
CA ARG A 244 1.64 15.17 -14.08
C ARG A 244 2.41 16.43 -13.69
N GLN A 245 2.39 17.46 -14.54
CA GLN A 245 2.97 18.78 -14.25
C GLN A 245 2.16 19.51 -13.19
N ARG A 246 0.82 19.42 -13.23
CA ARG A 246 0.00 20.01 -12.18
C ARG A 246 0.22 19.35 -10.82
N GLU A 247 0.43 18.03 -10.80
CA GLU A 247 0.86 17.31 -9.59
C GLU A 247 2.26 17.76 -9.12
N LEU A 248 3.23 17.91 -10.03
CA LEU A 248 4.58 18.36 -9.67
C LEU A 248 4.54 19.73 -8.97
N GLN A 249 3.76 20.67 -9.50
CA GLN A 249 3.56 21.99 -8.88
C GLN A 249 3.01 21.90 -7.45
N TYR A 250 2.13 20.94 -7.18
CA TYR A 250 1.66 20.66 -5.83
C TYR A 250 2.75 20.03 -4.96
N THR A 251 3.46 19.02 -5.45
CA THR A 251 4.53 18.35 -4.67
C THR A 251 5.66 19.30 -4.27
N LYS A 252 5.90 20.37 -5.04
CA LYS A 252 6.83 21.44 -4.67
C LYS A 252 6.51 22.06 -3.30
N PHE A 253 5.22 22.22 -2.95
CA PHE A 253 4.81 22.72 -1.62
C PHE A 253 5.00 21.68 -0.51
N LEU A 254 4.96 20.38 -0.85
CA LEU A 254 5.10 19.30 0.13
C LEU A 254 6.56 19.06 0.54
N ASN A 255 7.46 19.00 -0.44
CA ASN A 255 8.83 18.53 -0.22
C ASN A 255 9.88 19.31 -1.00
N GLY A 256 9.54 20.49 -1.52
CA GLY A 256 10.47 21.37 -2.24
C GLY A 256 10.86 20.88 -3.64
N ARG A 257 10.32 19.74 -4.10
CA ARG A 257 10.70 19.15 -5.39
C ARG A 257 10.27 20.02 -6.57
N THR A 258 11.24 20.46 -7.35
CA THR A 258 11.04 21.33 -8.53
C THR A 258 10.95 20.56 -9.84
N GLU A 259 11.47 19.34 -9.89
CA GLU A 259 11.52 18.53 -11.12
C GLU A 259 11.20 17.05 -10.87
N ARG A 260 10.66 16.40 -11.91
CA ARG A 260 10.48 14.94 -11.93
C ARG A 260 11.81 14.28 -12.24
N VAL A 261 12.01 13.07 -11.71
CA VAL A 261 13.20 12.29 -12.09
C VAL A 261 13.03 11.87 -13.56
N PRO A 262 14.13 11.63 -14.30
CA PRO A 262 14.05 11.21 -15.68
C PRO A 262 13.10 10.02 -15.86
N ARG A 263 12.31 10.03 -16.94
CA ARG A 263 11.24 9.03 -17.16
C ARG A 263 11.75 7.59 -17.09
N TRP A 264 12.92 7.31 -17.66
CA TRP A 264 13.53 5.98 -17.59
C TRP A 264 13.74 5.52 -16.14
N LYS A 265 14.07 6.44 -15.22
CA LYS A 265 14.25 6.16 -13.81
C LYS A 265 12.92 5.93 -13.12
N GLU A 266 11.91 6.77 -13.37
CA GLU A 266 10.54 6.53 -12.86
C GLU A 266 10.02 5.15 -13.27
N CYS A 267 10.20 4.78 -14.55
CA CYS A 267 9.77 3.50 -15.08
C CYS A 267 10.56 2.32 -14.50
N THR A 268 11.87 2.50 -14.29
CA THR A 268 12.73 1.49 -13.64
C THR A 268 12.31 1.29 -12.18
N ASP A 269 12.06 2.37 -11.44
CA ASP A 269 11.62 2.32 -10.05
C ASP A 269 10.25 1.62 -9.94
N LEU A 270 9.32 1.91 -10.85
CA LEU A 270 8.00 1.26 -10.87
C LEU A 270 8.12 -0.25 -11.07
N VAL A 271 8.93 -0.69 -12.04
CA VAL A 271 9.14 -2.11 -12.31
C VAL A 271 9.83 -2.78 -11.12
N THR A 272 10.83 -2.12 -10.53
CA THR A 272 11.56 -2.60 -9.35
C THR A 272 10.64 -2.77 -8.15
N GLN A 273 9.70 -1.86 -7.94
CA GLN A 273 8.73 -1.95 -6.84
C GLN A 273 7.65 -3.00 -7.11
N SER A 274 7.14 -3.08 -8.34
CA SER A 274 6.00 -3.94 -8.69
C SER A 274 6.39 -5.41 -8.90
N LEU A 275 7.58 -5.66 -9.45
CA LEU A 275 8.07 -6.99 -9.85
C LEU A 275 9.44 -7.27 -9.23
N SER A 276 9.59 -6.90 -7.95
CA SER A 276 10.87 -6.89 -7.21
C SER A 276 11.65 -8.21 -7.28
N VAL A 277 10.96 -9.35 -7.17
CA VAL A 277 11.57 -10.70 -7.25
C VAL A 277 12.20 -10.95 -8.62
N ALA A 278 11.47 -10.67 -9.70
CA ALA A 278 11.96 -10.88 -11.07
C ALA A 278 13.07 -9.88 -11.44
N VAL A 279 12.94 -8.60 -11.06
CA VAL A 279 14.02 -7.61 -11.26
C VAL A 279 15.25 -7.99 -10.44
N GLY A 280 15.03 -8.45 -9.21
CA GLY A 280 16.10 -8.91 -8.33
C GLY A 280 16.88 -10.07 -8.93
N ALA A 281 16.21 -11.04 -9.55
CA ALA A 281 16.87 -12.13 -10.26
C ALA A 281 17.74 -11.64 -11.43
N LEU A 282 17.24 -10.71 -12.27
CA LEU A 282 18.04 -10.10 -13.35
C LEU A 282 19.28 -9.41 -12.80
N TYR A 283 19.12 -8.64 -11.72
CA TYR A 283 20.21 -7.89 -11.11
C TYR A 283 21.27 -8.80 -10.51
N VAL A 284 20.85 -9.82 -9.74
CA VAL A 284 21.74 -10.78 -9.08
C VAL A 284 22.57 -11.52 -10.12
N ARG A 285 21.92 -12.11 -11.13
CA ARG A 285 22.59 -12.93 -12.15
C ARG A 285 23.61 -12.16 -12.98
N LYS A 286 23.36 -10.86 -13.20
CA LYS A 286 24.21 -10.04 -14.07
C LYS A 286 25.30 -9.29 -13.32
N TYR A 287 24.98 -8.76 -12.14
CA TYR A 287 25.86 -7.80 -11.48
C TYR A 287 26.48 -8.35 -10.20
N PHE A 288 25.94 -9.39 -9.55
CA PHE A 288 26.39 -9.79 -8.21
C PHE A 288 27.76 -10.47 -8.26
N PRO A 289 28.81 -9.93 -7.59
CA PRO A 289 30.15 -10.50 -7.64
C PRO A 289 30.18 -11.84 -6.93
N LYS A 290 30.86 -12.81 -7.54
CA LYS A 290 31.15 -14.11 -6.94
C LYS A 290 31.94 -13.90 -5.64
N GLY A 291 31.63 -14.65 -4.58
CA GLY A 291 32.32 -14.57 -3.30
C GLY A 291 31.82 -13.47 -2.34
N ALA A 292 31.01 -12.51 -2.81
CA ALA A 292 30.55 -11.43 -1.94
C ALA A 292 29.42 -11.83 -1.00
N LYS A 293 28.60 -12.82 -1.37
CA LYS A 293 27.53 -13.35 -0.50
C LYS A 293 28.17 -14.09 0.68
N GLU A 294 29.22 -14.83 0.42
CA GLU A 294 30.00 -15.60 1.38
C GLU A 294 30.69 -14.66 2.39
N LYS A 295 31.43 -13.64 1.90
CA LYS A 295 32.06 -12.63 2.76
C LYS A 295 31.05 -11.84 3.61
N ALA A 296 29.92 -11.44 3.03
CA ALA A 296 28.88 -10.75 3.78
C ALA A 296 28.24 -11.65 4.85
N THR A 297 28.14 -12.96 4.58
CA THR A 297 27.61 -13.95 5.52
C THR A 297 28.57 -14.14 6.69
N GLU A 298 29.87 -14.19 6.44
CA GLU A 298 30.92 -14.23 7.47
C GLU A 298 30.82 -13.01 8.40
N ILE A 299 30.82 -11.79 7.85
CA ILE A 299 30.70 -10.55 8.63
C ILE A 299 29.44 -10.55 9.51
N ILE A 300 28.30 -10.97 8.98
CA ILE A 300 27.04 -11.02 9.74
C ILE A 300 27.10 -12.08 10.85
N SER A 301 27.77 -13.20 10.60
CA SER A 301 28.01 -14.23 11.61
C SER A 301 28.87 -13.69 12.75
N ASP A 302 29.96 -12.99 12.43
CA ASP A 302 30.88 -12.41 13.41
C ASP A 302 30.18 -11.35 14.26
N ILE A 303 29.41 -10.44 13.64
CA ILE A 303 28.62 -9.44 14.35
C ILE A 303 27.59 -10.10 15.28
N LYS A 304 26.93 -11.18 14.83
CA LYS A 304 25.98 -11.93 15.66
C LYS A 304 26.67 -12.58 16.84
N ALA A 305 27.86 -13.15 16.66
CA ALA A 305 28.65 -13.75 17.73
C ALA A 305 29.06 -12.71 18.77
N GLU A 306 29.62 -11.58 18.34
CA GLU A 306 30.01 -10.49 19.22
C GLU A 306 28.81 -9.92 20.00
N PHE A 307 27.66 -9.74 19.33
CA PHE A 307 26.43 -9.30 20.00
C PHE A 307 25.98 -10.28 21.09
N ILE A 308 26.09 -11.59 20.84
CA ILE A 308 25.78 -12.63 21.83
C ILE A 308 26.75 -12.53 23.02
N ASP A 309 28.03 -12.25 22.78
CA ASP A 309 29.02 -12.12 23.85
C ASP A 309 28.80 -10.86 24.69
N ILE A 310 28.46 -9.73 24.06
CA ILE A 310 28.03 -8.52 24.75
C ILE A 310 26.81 -8.82 25.64
N LEU A 311 25.79 -9.52 25.11
CA LEU A 311 24.59 -9.88 25.89
C LEU A 311 24.91 -10.75 27.12
N LYS A 312 25.96 -11.56 27.07
CA LYS A 312 26.41 -12.34 28.24
C LYS A 312 27.07 -11.47 29.30
N GLY A 313 27.61 -10.31 28.95
CA GLY A 313 28.41 -9.46 29.83
C GLY A 313 27.71 -8.21 30.38
N VAL A 314 26.56 -7.79 29.83
CA VAL A 314 25.86 -6.59 30.31
C VAL A 314 25.38 -6.73 31.76
N ASP A 315 25.48 -5.64 32.51
CA ASP A 315 25.14 -5.54 33.94
C ASP A 315 23.69 -5.11 34.20
N TRP A 316 23.09 -4.37 33.26
CA TRP A 316 21.73 -3.84 33.38
C TRP A 316 20.61 -4.88 33.17
N MET A 317 20.94 -6.09 32.68
CA MET A 317 19.97 -7.17 32.45
C MET A 317 20.06 -8.26 33.51
N ASP A 318 18.94 -8.60 34.13
CA ASP A 318 18.81 -9.77 35.00
C ASP A 318 19.00 -11.10 34.22
N ASN A 319 19.22 -12.20 34.94
CA ASN A 319 19.51 -13.51 34.35
C ASN A 319 18.35 -14.07 33.51
N VAL A 320 17.10 -13.81 33.89
CA VAL A 320 15.92 -14.33 33.18
C VAL A 320 15.78 -13.60 31.84
N THR A 321 15.83 -12.27 31.88
CA THR A 321 15.77 -11.42 30.68
C THR A 321 16.95 -11.72 29.74
N ARG A 322 18.15 -11.97 30.30
CA ARG A 322 19.34 -12.37 29.53
C ARG A 322 19.16 -13.70 28.82
N SER A 323 18.59 -14.72 29.48
CA SER A 323 18.31 -16.01 28.85
C SER A 323 17.40 -15.84 27.63
N HIS A 324 16.31 -15.10 27.77
CA HIS A 324 15.38 -14.86 26.67
C HIS A 324 15.99 -14.03 25.53
N ALA A 325 16.84 -13.05 25.84
CA ALA A 325 17.55 -12.28 24.83
C ALA A 325 18.53 -13.16 24.04
N LEU A 326 19.26 -14.04 24.72
CA LEU A 326 20.17 -15.00 24.09
C LEU A 326 19.41 -16.02 23.23
N GLU A 327 18.29 -16.55 23.70
CA GLU A 327 17.42 -17.43 22.91
C GLU A 327 16.98 -16.74 21.61
N LYS A 328 16.51 -15.49 21.71
CA LYS A 328 16.07 -14.69 20.56
C LYS A 328 17.23 -14.40 19.60
N ALA A 329 18.39 -14.00 20.12
CA ALA A 329 19.57 -13.72 19.31
C ALA A 329 20.02 -14.97 18.57
N ASN A 330 20.08 -16.13 19.24
CA ASN A 330 20.46 -17.40 18.63
C ASN A 330 19.47 -17.82 17.53
N ALA A 331 18.17 -17.70 17.78
CA ALA A 331 17.11 -18.04 16.82
C ALA A 331 17.00 -17.08 15.63
N MET A 332 17.72 -15.95 15.64
CA MET A 332 17.65 -14.93 14.59
C MET A 332 18.22 -15.45 13.28
N VAL A 333 17.43 -15.35 12.20
CA VAL A 333 17.76 -15.86 10.87
C VAL A 333 18.38 -14.77 10.01
N PRO A 334 19.62 -14.95 9.48
CA PRO A 334 20.22 -14.01 8.55
C PRO A 334 19.80 -14.31 7.10
N HIS A 335 19.19 -13.33 6.45
CA HIS A 335 18.94 -13.30 5.01
C HIS A 335 19.95 -12.37 4.35
N VAL A 336 20.98 -12.96 3.74
CA VAL A 336 22.15 -12.23 3.22
C VAL A 336 22.11 -12.14 1.70
N ALA A 337 22.10 -10.91 1.19
CA ALA A 337 22.12 -10.56 -0.23
C ALA A 337 20.87 -10.97 -1.03
N TYR A 338 20.70 -12.27 -1.31
CA TYR A 338 19.58 -12.79 -2.11
C TYR A 338 19.27 -14.29 -1.85
N PRO A 339 18.00 -14.70 -1.99
CA PRO A 339 17.60 -16.11 -1.97
C PRO A 339 18.11 -16.86 -3.19
N ASP A 340 18.57 -18.10 -3.01
CA ASP A 340 19.12 -18.92 -4.10
C ASP A 340 18.06 -19.28 -5.15
N GLU A 341 16.78 -19.26 -4.76
CA GLU A 341 15.63 -19.42 -5.65
C GLU A 341 15.59 -18.37 -6.77
N LEU A 342 16.23 -17.19 -6.60
CA LEU A 342 16.37 -16.21 -7.69
C LEU A 342 17.26 -16.68 -8.84
N LEU A 343 18.01 -17.76 -8.65
CA LEU A 343 18.80 -18.40 -9.71
C LEU A 343 17.95 -19.39 -10.54
N SER A 344 16.75 -19.73 -10.08
CA SER A 344 15.83 -20.65 -10.76
C SER A 344 14.68 -19.91 -11.45
N ASP A 345 14.52 -20.09 -12.76
CA ASP A 345 13.39 -19.50 -13.50
C ASP A 345 12.05 -20.08 -13.06
N LYS A 346 12.01 -21.36 -12.71
CA LYS A 346 10.78 -22.05 -12.26
C LYS A 346 10.23 -21.45 -10.96
N GLU A 347 11.11 -21.18 -10.00
CA GLU A 347 10.72 -20.58 -8.71
C GLU A 347 10.19 -19.15 -8.89
N ILE A 348 10.86 -18.36 -9.75
CA ILE A 348 10.41 -17.00 -10.05
C ILE A 348 9.06 -17.02 -10.77
N GLU A 349 8.85 -17.95 -11.70
CA GLU A 349 7.58 -18.12 -12.40
C GLU A 349 6.42 -18.42 -11.46
N GLY A 350 6.63 -19.28 -10.46
CA GLY A 350 5.63 -19.59 -9.43
C GLY A 350 5.18 -18.36 -8.63
N VAL A 351 6.09 -17.43 -8.34
CA VAL A 351 5.75 -16.19 -7.59
C VAL A 351 4.77 -15.30 -8.35
N PHE A 352 4.82 -15.31 -9.68
CA PHE A 352 3.97 -14.46 -10.54
C PHE A 352 2.86 -15.27 -11.24
N GLU A 353 2.53 -16.45 -10.73
CA GLU A 353 1.46 -17.27 -11.29
C GLU A 353 0.13 -16.49 -11.30
N GLY A 354 -0.53 -16.46 -12.47
CA GLY A 354 -1.77 -15.72 -12.67
C GLY A 354 -1.62 -14.22 -12.97
N LEU A 355 -0.40 -13.66 -12.91
CA LEU A 355 -0.17 -12.29 -13.38
C LEU A 355 -0.21 -12.26 -14.90
N ASN A 356 -1.12 -11.50 -15.51
CA ASN A 356 -1.13 -11.27 -16.95
C ASN A 356 -1.41 -9.80 -17.28
N LEU A 357 -0.40 -9.09 -17.79
CA LEU A 357 -0.56 -7.72 -18.28
C LEU A 357 -0.95 -7.76 -19.76
N THR A 358 -2.26 -7.71 -20.01
CA THR A 358 -2.87 -7.72 -21.36
C THR A 358 -3.39 -6.36 -21.82
N SER A 359 -3.48 -5.37 -20.91
CA SER A 359 -3.99 -4.05 -21.28
C SER A 359 -3.00 -3.25 -22.14
N ASN A 360 -3.58 -2.40 -22.99
CA ASN A 360 -2.88 -1.51 -23.90
C ASN A 360 -2.52 -0.14 -23.28
N THR A 361 -3.04 0.20 -22.09
CA THR A 361 -2.81 1.52 -21.48
C THR A 361 -2.01 1.44 -20.20
N TYR A 362 -1.15 2.44 -19.98
CA TYR A 362 -0.25 2.47 -18.82
C TYR A 362 -1.01 2.44 -17.48
N LEU A 363 -2.14 3.17 -17.38
CA LEU A 363 -2.98 3.20 -16.18
C LEU A 363 -3.57 1.82 -15.87
N GLU A 364 -4.17 1.14 -16.85
CA GLU A 364 -4.79 -0.16 -16.62
C GLU A 364 -3.76 -1.25 -16.31
N VAL A 365 -2.57 -1.19 -16.92
CA VAL A 365 -1.44 -2.05 -16.55
C VAL A 365 -1.09 -1.84 -15.07
N ARG A 366 -0.99 -0.59 -14.62
CA ARG A 366 -0.72 -0.26 -13.22
C ARG A 366 -1.81 -0.76 -12.27
N LEU A 367 -3.08 -0.59 -12.62
CA LEU A 367 -4.21 -1.04 -11.82
C LEU A 367 -4.28 -2.57 -11.74
N SER A 368 -3.98 -3.26 -12.85
CA SER A 368 -3.88 -4.73 -12.89
C SER A 368 -2.80 -5.27 -11.95
N LEU A 369 -1.68 -4.56 -11.84
CA LEU A 369 -0.62 -4.89 -10.86
C LEU A 369 -1.07 -4.68 -9.42
N THR A 370 -1.78 -3.60 -9.11
CA THR A 370 -2.35 -3.41 -7.75
C THR A 370 -3.29 -4.57 -7.40
N ARG A 371 -4.19 -4.92 -8.33
CA ARG A 371 -5.15 -6.01 -8.13
C ARG A 371 -4.44 -7.33 -7.91
N PHE A 372 -3.46 -7.67 -8.76
CA PHE A 372 -2.67 -8.89 -8.61
C PHE A 372 -1.96 -8.94 -7.25
N ALA A 373 -1.32 -7.84 -6.81
CA ALA A 373 -0.64 -7.79 -5.52
C ALA A 373 -1.60 -8.00 -4.34
N ALA A 374 -2.78 -7.36 -4.39
CA ALA A 374 -3.81 -7.54 -3.37
C ALA A 374 -4.37 -8.97 -3.38
N ASP A 375 -4.67 -9.53 -4.56
CA ASP A 375 -5.15 -10.92 -4.69
C ASP A 375 -4.13 -11.93 -4.14
N SER A 376 -2.84 -11.70 -4.44
CA SER A 376 -1.74 -12.55 -3.98
C SER A 376 -1.52 -12.47 -2.47
N SER A 377 -1.76 -11.30 -1.86
CA SER A 377 -1.74 -11.14 -0.40
C SER A 377 -2.94 -11.82 0.24
N TYR A 378 -4.14 -11.62 -0.30
CA TYR A 378 -5.38 -12.07 0.30
C TYR A 378 -5.59 -13.59 0.19
N LYS A 379 -5.12 -14.22 -0.90
CA LYS A 379 -5.09 -15.70 -1.04
C LYS A 379 -4.33 -16.40 0.08
N LYS A 380 -3.41 -15.69 0.76
CA LYS A 380 -2.60 -16.26 1.84
C LYS A 380 -3.34 -16.35 3.17
N LEU A 381 -4.56 -15.81 3.29
CA LEU A 381 -5.30 -15.75 4.55
C LEU A 381 -5.41 -17.12 5.24
N ASN A 382 -5.86 -18.14 4.51
CA ASN A 382 -6.02 -19.50 5.03
C ASN A 382 -4.76 -20.36 4.90
N GLN A 383 -3.66 -19.80 4.40
CA GLN A 383 -2.40 -20.53 4.26
C GLN A 383 -1.56 -20.32 5.53
N PRO A 384 -0.81 -21.34 5.98
CA PRO A 384 0.14 -21.16 7.06
C PRO A 384 1.20 -20.11 6.68
N VAL A 385 1.76 -19.45 7.69
CA VAL A 385 2.89 -18.55 7.48
C VAL A 385 4.14 -19.41 7.28
N LYS A 386 4.66 -19.42 6.05
CA LYS A 386 5.95 -20.04 5.74
C LYS A 386 7.05 -19.22 6.43
N LYS A 387 7.63 -19.77 7.49
CA LYS A 387 8.81 -19.18 8.14
C LYS A 387 9.94 -19.11 7.10
N ASN A 388 10.68 -18.00 7.10
CA ASN A 388 11.79 -17.76 6.19
C ASN A 388 11.40 -17.81 4.69
N ASP A 389 10.22 -17.30 4.32
CA ASP A 389 9.81 -17.13 2.91
C ASP A 389 10.61 -16.02 2.20
N TRP A 390 11.93 -16.22 2.10
CA TRP A 390 12.88 -15.21 1.67
C TRP A 390 12.61 -14.75 0.25
N ILE A 391 12.24 -15.63 -0.67
CA ILE A 391 11.92 -15.25 -2.05
C ILE A 391 10.81 -14.19 -2.12
N SER A 392 9.81 -14.26 -1.25
CA SER A 392 8.68 -13.31 -1.25
C SER A 392 9.04 -11.92 -0.71
N VAL A 393 10.10 -11.82 0.08
CA VAL A 393 10.56 -10.57 0.74
C VAL A 393 11.94 -10.12 0.26
N GLY A 394 12.60 -10.92 -0.58
CA GLY A 394 13.92 -10.70 -1.12
C GLY A 394 13.88 -9.61 -2.17
N ARG A 395 14.40 -8.43 -1.82
CA ARG A 395 14.48 -7.28 -2.73
C ARG A 395 15.95 -6.91 -2.98
N PRO A 396 16.72 -7.76 -3.68
CA PRO A 396 18.18 -7.60 -3.78
C PRO A 396 18.60 -6.37 -4.61
N ALA A 397 17.68 -5.76 -5.35
CA ALA A 397 17.88 -4.51 -6.09
C ALA A 397 17.57 -3.24 -5.25
N VAL A 398 17.37 -3.38 -3.92
CA VAL A 398 17.13 -2.25 -3.00
C VAL A 398 18.40 -1.94 -2.20
N ILE A 399 18.66 -0.64 -1.98
CA ILE A 399 19.74 -0.13 -1.11
C ILE A 399 19.22 0.02 0.30
N ASN A 400 19.12 -1.08 1.06
CA ASN A 400 18.76 -1.01 2.47
C ASN A 400 19.04 -2.32 3.22
N ALA A 401 18.96 -2.26 4.55
CA ALA A 401 18.89 -3.41 5.43
C ALA A 401 17.65 -3.28 6.34
N PHE A 402 17.09 -4.40 6.76
CA PHE A 402 15.87 -4.45 7.56
C PHE A 402 15.95 -5.54 8.63
N TYR A 403 15.32 -5.30 9.77
CA TYR A 403 14.96 -6.35 10.73
C TYR A 403 13.45 -6.53 10.70
N SER A 404 13.01 -7.78 10.72
CA SER A 404 11.60 -8.14 10.83
C SER A 404 11.38 -8.84 12.15
N PHE A 405 10.63 -8.19 13.04
CA PHE A 405 10.34 -8.72 14.38
C PHE A 405 9.38 -9.91 14.35
N LEU A 406 8.53 -10.01 13.32
CA LEU A 406 7.51 -11.07 13.19
C LEU A 406 8.12 -12.45 12.90
N ASP A 407 9.17 -12.50 12.10
CA ASP A 407 9.89 -13.73 11.75
C ASP A 407 11.29 -13.81 12.37
N ASN A 408 11.64 -12.84 13.23
CA ASN A 408 12.96 -12.71 13.86
C ASN A 408 14.10 -12.84 12.83
N SER A 409 14.01 -12.11 11.72
CA SER A 409 14.99 -12.19 10.64
C SER A 409 15.70 -10.85 10.40
N MET A 410 17.00 -10.93 10.12
CA MET A 410 17.77 -9.81 9.58
C MET A 410 17.88 -9.96 8.08
N ARG A 411 17.71 -8.87 7.33
CA ARG A 411 17.71 -8.86 5.87
C ARG A 411 18.69 -7.81 5.40
N THR A 412 19.78 -8.23 4.80
CA THR A 412 20.77 -7.33 4.20
C THR A 412 20.72 -7.48 2.69
N PHE A 413 20.45 -6.39 1.97
CA PHE A 413 20.43 -6.41 0.51
C PHE A 413 21.70 -5.78 -0.06
N ARG A 414 22.03 -6.17 -1.29
CA ARG A 414 23.38 -6.00 -1.84
C ARG A 414 23.91 -4.58 -1.83
N LEU A 415 23.11 -3.56 -2.12
CA LEU A 415 23.67 -2.22 -2.41
C LEU A 415 24.39 -1.54 -1.22
N ILE A 416 24.44 -2.18 -0.04
CA ILE A 416 25.32 -1.81 1.07
C ILE A 416 26.76 -2.35 0.90
N PHE A 417 26.93 -3.52 0.26
CA PHE A 417 28.22 -4.21 0.12
C PHE A 417 28.97 -3.88 -1.18
N ALA A 418 28.33 -3.15 -2.10
CA ALA A 418 28.97 -2.64 -3.31
C ALA A 418 29.70 -1.33 -2.99
N GLY A 419 30.80 -1.41 -2.24
CA GLY A 419 31.86 -0.41 -2.35
C GLY A 419 32.30 -0.35 -3.81
N ARG A 420 32.54 0.86 -4.33
CA ARG A 420 33.12 1.05 -5.67
C ARG A 420 34.35 0.15 -5.79
N ALA A 421 34.27 -0.87 -6.64
CA ALA A 421 35.43 -1.52 -7.22
C ALA A 421 35.77 -0.79 -8.52
#